data_AF-A0A094RP22-F1
#
_entry.id   AF-A0A094RP22-F1
#
_cell.length_a   1.000
_cell.length_b   1.000
_cell.length_c   1.000
_cell.angle_alpha   90.00
_cell.angle_beta   90.00
_cell.angle_gamma   90.00
#
_symmetry.space_group_name_H-M   'P 1'
#
loop_
_entity.id
_entity.type
_entity.pdbx_description
1 polymer ?
#
loop_
_entity_poly.entity_id
_entity_poly.type
_entity_poly.pdbx_seq_one_letter_code
_entity_poly.pdbx_strand_id
1 'polypeptide(L)' 'MAEQVNVDLVKLKERIAAVNNLPLAQHSDEFEKIHIQLQQALTNLDGV' A
#
# COMPACT_ATOMS: atom_id res chain seq x y z
N MET A 1 14.53 1.15 12.34
CA MET A 1 14.27 0.80 10.92
C MET A 1 13.10 -0.17 10.76
N ALA A 2 13.02 -1.29 11.50
CA ALA A 2 11.89 -2.24 11.40
C ALA A 2 10.52 -1.67 11.79
N GLU A 3 10.47 -0.74 12.77
CA GLU A 3 9.21 -0.13 13.22
C GLU A 3 8.54 0.74 12.15
N GLN A 4 9.33 1.38 11.28
CA GLN A 4 8.84 2.28 10.25
C GLN A 4 8.18 1.49 9.11
N VAL A 5 8.79 0.36 8.71
CA VAL A 5 8.22 -0.59 7.75
C VAL A 5 6.90 -1.18 8.26
N ASN A 6 6.82 -1.51 9.55
CA ASN A 6 5.59 -2.02 10.15
C ASN A 6 4.47 -0.97 10.13
N VAL A 7 4.77 0.29 10.47
CA VAL A 7 3.82 1.41 10.41
C VAL A 7 3.34 1.67 8.98
N ASP A 8 4.21 1.56 7.97
CA ASP A 8 3.84 1.70 6.56
C ASP A 8 2.92 0.57 6.07
N LEU A 9 3.18 -0.67 6.47
CA LEU A 9 2.33 -1.82 6.13
C LEU A 9 0.94 -1.75 6.78
N VAL A 10 0.82 -1.18 7.99
CA VAL A 10 -0.48 -0.95 8.64
C VAL A 10 -1.32 0.03 7.82
N LYS A 11 -0.74 1.18 7.45
CA LYS A 11 -1.43 2.20 6.63
C LYS A 11 -1.85 1.67 5.26
N LEU A 12 -1.00 0.85 4.65
CA LEU A 12 -1.29 0.25 3.35
C LEU A 12 -2.50 -0.71 3.42
N LYS A 13 -2.62 -1.50 4.49
CA LYS A 13 -3.78 -2.37 4.71
C LYS A 13 -5.07 -1.56 4.88
N GLU A 14 -5.01 -0.44 5.60
CA GLU A 14 -6.15 0.46 5.75
C GLU A 14 -6.56 1.06 4.41
N ARG A 15 -5.60 1.44 3.55
CA ARG A 15 -5.87 1.92 2.19
C ARG A 15 -6.54 0.86 1.33
N ILE A 16 -6.07 -0.39 1.36
CA ILE A 16 -6.68 -1.51 0.63
C ILE A 16 -8.14 -1.70 1.07
N ALA A 17 -8.41 -1.68 2.37
CA ALA A 17 -9.77 -1.80 2.90
C ALA A 17 -10.66 -0.63 2.44
N ALA A 18 -10.11 0.58 2.35
CA ALA A 18 -10.82 1.78 1.92
C ALA A 18 -11.25 1.75 0.44
N VAL A 19 -10.55 1.00 -0.43
CA VAL A 19 -10.91 0.89 -1.87
C VAL A 19 -12.34 0.39 -2.06
N ASN A 20 -12.82 -0.53 -1.21
CA ASN A 20 -14.19 -1.04 -1.29
C ASN A 20 -15.26 0.05 -1.10
N ASN A 21 -14.90 1.18 -0.49
CA ASN A 21 -15.81 2.30 -0.26
C ASN A 21 -15.71 3.38 -1.34
N LEU A 22 -14.81 3.23 -2.31
CA LEU A 22 -14.67 4.17 -3.41
C LEU A 22 -15.59 3.80 -4.58
N PRO A 23 -16.00 4.77 -5.41
CA PRO A 23 -16.62 4.50 -6.69
C PRO A 23 -15.76 3.56 -7.55
N LEU A 24 -16.40 2.60 -8.22
CA LEU A 24 -15.74 1.62 -9.11
C LEU A 24 -14.76 2.26 -10.11
N ALA A 25 -15.10 3.42 -10.66
CA ALA A 25 -14.25 4.17 -11.58
C ALA A 25 -12.89 4.57 -10.99
N GLN A 26 -12.77 4.64 -9.66
CA GLN A 26 -11.54 5.01 -8.95
C GLN A 26 -10.75 3.79 -8.46
N HIS A 27 -11.30 2.58 -8.58
CA HIS A 27 -10.64 1.37 -8.08
C HIS A 27 -9.32 1.11 -8.80
N SER A 28 -9.29 1.21 -10.12
CA SER A 28 -8.07 0.95 -10.91
C SER A 28 -6.92 1.88 -10.51
N ASP A 29 -7.22 3.17 -10.32
CA ASP A 29 -6.22 4.20 -9.93
C ASP A 29 -5.69 3.95 -8.51
N GLU A 30 -6.57 3.59 -7.57
CA GLU A 30 -6.13 3.25 -6.21
C GLU A 30 -5.39 1.91 -6.12
N PHE A 31 -5.77 0.91 -6.91
CA PHE A 31 -5.04 -0.36 -6.97
C PHE A 31 -3.63 -0.17 -7.50
N GLU A 32 -3.42 0.69 -8.51
CA GLU A 32 -2.07 1.01 -9.02
C GLU A 32 -1.22 1.68 -7.92
N LYS A 33 -1.77 2.66 -7.19
CA LYS A 33 -1.05 3.31 -6.08
C LYS A 33 -0.68 2.32 -4.98
N ILE A 34 -1.61 1.44 -4.60
CA ILE A 34 -1.37 0.39 -3.60
C ILE A 34 -0.26 -0.56 -4.10
N HIS A 35 -0.28 -0.93 -5.37
CA HIS A 35 0.74 -1.80 -5.96
C HIS A 35 2.14 -1.17 -5.89
N ILE A 36 2.27 0.11 -6.26
CA ILE A 36 3.55 0.84 -6.17
C ILE A 36 4.04 0.90 -4.72
N GLN A 37 3.15 1.18 -3.76
CA GLN A 37 3.52 1.22 -2.34
C GLN A 37 3.95 -0.14 -1.79
N LEU A 38 3.29 -1.22 -2.23
CA LEU A 38 3.71 -2.59 -1.92
C LEU A 38 5.11 -2.87 -2.44
N GLN A 39 5.39 -2.52 -3.70
CA GLN A 39 6.72 -2.70 -4.28
C GLN A 39 7.78 -1.92 -3.53
N GLN A 40 7.51 -0.67 -3.17
CA GLN A 40 8.44 0.13 -2.36
C GLN A 40 8.69 -0.48 -0.98
N ALA A 41 7.63 -0.95 -0.30
CA ALA A 41 7.76 -1.61 0.99
C ALA A 41 8.58 -2.92 0.88
N LEU A 42 8.38 -3.68 -0.20
CA LEU A 42 9.15 -4.90 -0.51
C LEU A 42 10.62 -4.57 -0.77
N THR A 43 10.93 -3.60 -1.64
CA THR A 43 12.32 -3.16 -1.91
C THR A 43 13.01 -2.69 -0.63
N ASN A 44 12.32 -1.91 0.20
CA ASN A 44 12.85 -1.43 1.48
C ASN A 44 13.08 -2.57 2.50
N LEU A 45 12.33 -3.67 2.39
CA LEU A 45 12.49 -4.87 3.22
C LEU A 45 13.65 -5.75 2.73
N ASP A 46 13.78 -5.91 1.42
CA ASP A 46 14.84 -6.68 0.76
C ASP A 46 16.21 -5.98 0.87
N GLY A 47 16.25 -4.66 1.08
CA GLY A 47 17.46 -3.92 1.46
C GLY A 47 18.55 -3.87 0.38
N VAL A 48 18.17 -3.89 -0.90
CA VAL A 48 19.08 -3.62 -2.04
C VAL A 48 19.12 -2.14 -2.39
#